data_AF-A0A962BXK6-F1
#
_entry.id   AF-A0A962BXK6-F1
#
_cell.length_a   1.000
_cell.length_b   1.000
_cell.length_c   1.000
_cell.angle_alpha   90.00
_cell.angle_beta   90.00
_cell.angle_gamma   90.00
#
_symmetry.space_group_name_H-M   'P 1'
#
loop_
_entity.id
_entity.type
_entity.pdbx_description
1 polymer ?
#
loop_
_entity_poly.entity_id
_entity_poly.type
_entity_poly.pdbx_seq_one_letter_code
_entity_poly.pdbx_strand_id
1 'polypeptide(L)'
;MTPLAITARTATTACGRGLASLRAALREGRSGLRANDFPGCDLTTHIGRVDGLEDAALPAEFAEWDCRNNRLAWLALNQDGVFEQMQVLREQHGATRVAIIVGTSTSSIGASEEAYQHLDGDQFPAELRRPIVHTPHSLGDFLQQATGLRGPSVTVATACSSSAKVFAQAARMIHAGLVDAALVGGVDTLCGSVLYGFNSLGLVSTRPCRPFDAARDGLSLGEAGGFAILERDGDGPRLLGYGESSDAHHMSSP
;
A
#
# COMPACT_ATOMS: atom_id res chain seq x y z
N MET A 1 20.05 -18.46 -7.26
CA MET A 1 19.03 -18.52 -6.19
C MET A 1 17.83 -19.30 -6.73
N THR A 2 17.24 -20.18 -5.92
CA THR A 2 16.01 -20.89 -6.31
C THR A 2 14.86 -19.90 -6.42
N PRO A 3 14.12 -19.82 -7.54
CA PRO A 3 12.99 -18.90 -7.63
C PRO A 3 11.91 -19.18 -6.58
N LEU A 4 11.37 -18.14 -5.97
CA LEU A 4 10.30 -18.23 -4.97
C LEU A 4 8.91 -18.22 -5.64
N ALA A 5 7.95 -18.94 -5.07
CA ALA A 5 6.57 -18.98 -5.53
C ALA A 5 5.78 -17.79 -4.97
N ILE A 6 4.91 -17.20 -5.79
CA ILE A 6 3.82 -16.31 -5.35
C ILE A 6 2.55 -17.14 -5.22
N THR A 7 2.26 -17.60 -4.00
CA THR A 7 1.21 -18.59 -3.71
C THR A 7 -0.17 -17.97 -3.50
N ALA A 8 -0.23 -16.73 -3.01
CA ALA A 8 -1.45 -15.93 -2.96
C ALA A 8 -1.15 -14.46 -3.31
N ARG A 9 -2.14 -13.74 -3.83
CA ARG A 9 -2.04 -12.30 -4.12
C ARG A 9 -3.40 -11.63 -4.24
N THR A 10 -3.44 -10.34 -3.94
CA THR A 10 -4.62 -9.47 -3.96
C THR A 10 -4.26 -8.08 -4.49
N ALA A 11 -5.23 -7.39 -5.06
CA ALA A 11 -5.12 -5.99 -5.42
C ALA A 11 -6.47 -5.27 -5.27
N THR A 12 -6.49 -4.20 -4.49
CA THR A 12 -7.59 -3.25 -4.40
C THR A 12 -7.11 -1.91 -4.94
N THR A 13 -7.79 -1.42 -5.97
CA THR A 13 -7.39 -0.23 -6.74
C THR A 13 -8.63 0.61 -7.08
N ALA A 14 -8.43 1.73 -7.76
CA ALA A 14 -9.54 2.51 -8.33
C ALA A 14 -10.38 1.74 -9.38
N CYS A 15 -9.88 0.61 -9.91
CA CYS A 15 -10.64 -0.28 -10.80
C CYS A 15 -11.54 -1.28 -10.04
N GLY A 16 -11.49 -1.27 -8.70
CA GLY A 16 -12.29 -2.14 -7.84
C GLY A 16 -11.46 -2.97 -6.87
N ARG A 17 -12.18 -3.78 -6.09
CA ARG A 17 -11.64 -4.65 -5.03
C ARG A 17 -11.33 -6.04 -5.60
N GLY A 18 -10.15 -6.56 -5.29
CA GLY A 18 -9.68 -7.88 -5.68
C GLY A 18 -9.27 -8.03 -7.14
N LEU A 19 -8.60 -9.15 -7.44
CA LEU A 19 -8.03 -9.46 -8.76
C LEU A 19 -9.08 -9.59 -9.86
N ALA A 20 -10.30 -10.05 -9.53
CA ALA A 20 -11.37 -10.19 -10.51
C ALA A 20 -11.75 -8.84 -11.13
N SER A 21 -11.97 -7.82 -10.30
CA SER A 21 -12.32 -6.46 -10.72
C SER A 21 -11.19 -5.84 -11.56
N LEU A 22 -9.95 -5.97 -11.10
CA LEU A 22 -8.78 -5.46 -11.82
C LEU A 22 -8.61 -6.13 -13.20
N ARG A 23 -8.76 -7.46 -13.27
CA ARG A 23 -8.68 -8.20 -14.55
C ARG A 23 -9.78 -7.80 -15.52
N ALA A 24 -11.02 -7.60 -15.04
CA ALA A 24 -12.12 -7.15 -15.88
C ALA A 24 -11.81 -5.76 -16.47
N ALA A 25 -11.40 -4.81 -15.64
CA ALA A 25 -11.04 -3.47 -16.09
C ALA A 25 -9.90 -3.48 -17.13
N LEU A 26 -8.85 -4.29 -16.91
CA LEU A 26 -7.75 -4.44 -17.87
C LEU A 26 -8.21 -5.04 -19.21
N ARG A 27 -9.08 -6.06 -19.19
CA ARG A 27 -9.60 -6.69 -20.42
C ARG A 27 -10.50 -5.74 -21.22
N GLU A 28 -11.26 -4.91 -20.53
CA GLU A 28 -12.20 -3.97 -21.13
C GLU A 28 -11.55 -2.62 -21.48
N GLY A 29 -10.29 -2.39 -21.08
CA GLY A 29 -9.62 -1.10 -21.25
C GLY A 29 -10.27 0.04 -20.44
N ARG A 30 -10.93 -0.27 -19.33
CA ARG A 30 -11.60 0.73 -18.48
C ARG A 30 -10.60 1.38 -17.53
N SER A 31 -10.50 2.70 -17.62
CA SER A 31 -9.74 3.49 -16.65
C SER A 31 -10.42 3.51 -15.28
N GLY A 32 -9.62 3.46 -14.22
CA GLY A 32 -10.06 3.76 -12.84
C GLY A 32 -9.92 5.25 -12.48
N LEU A 33 -9.42 6.08 -13.39
CA LEU A 33 -9.28 7.52 -13.15
C LEU A 33 -10.63 8.23 -13.31
N ARG A 34 -10.91 9.16 -12.41
CA ARG A 34 -12.05 10.07 -12.45
C ARG A 34 -11.62 11.50 -12.16
N ALA A 35 -12.48 12.47 -12.44
CA ALA A 35 -12.27 13.83 -11.96
C ALA A 35 -12.12 13.81 -10.43
N ASN A 36 -11.24 14.67 -9.91
CA ASN A 36 -10.95 14.76 -8.48
C ASN A 36 -12.24 14.98 -7.68
N ASP A 37 -12.55 14.02 -6.82
CA ASP A 37 -13.67 14.04 -5.88
C ASP A 37 -13.18 13.89 -4.42
N PHE A 38 -11.87 13.97 -4.18
CA PHE A 38 -11.29 13.75 -2.85
C PHE A 38 -11.70 14.87 -1.89
N PRO A 39 -12.31 14.55 -0.72
CA PRO A 39 -12.81 15.55 0.21
C PRO A 39 -11.72 16.53 0.66
N GLY A 40 -12.03 17.82 0.66
CA GLY A 40 -11.09 18.88 1.07
C GLY A 40 -9.99 19.20 0.06
N CYS A 41 -10.03 18.62 -1.15
CA CYS A 41 -9.10 18.92 -2.23
C CYS A 41 -9.80 19.62 -3.40
N ASP A 42 -9.46 20.88 -3.68
CA ASP A 42 -10.06 21.70 -4.75
C ASP A 42 -9.28 21.67 -6.08
N LEU A 43 -8.20 20.88 -6.14
CA LEU A 43 -7.37 20.79 -7.33
C LEU A 43 -8.16 20.25 -8.52
N THR A 44 -8.07 20.97 -9.64
CA THR A 44 -8.58 20.51 -10.93
C THR A 44 -7.63 19.45 -11.48
N THR A 45 -7.90 18.18 -11.19
CA THR A 45 -7.09 17.04 -11.63
C THR A 45 -7.95 15.77 -11.79
N HIS A 46 -7.32 14.67 -12.20
CA HIS A 46 -7.91 13.34 -12.22
C HIS A 46 -7.16 12.42 -11.25
N ILE A 47 -7.91 11.63 -10.48
CA ILE A 47 -7.40 10.74 -9.44
C ILE A 47 -7.90 9.31 -9.62
N GLY A 48 -7.12 8.34 -9.13
CA GLY A 48 -7.57 6.97 -8.92
C GLY A 48 -7.92 6.74 -7.45
N ARG A 49 -9.19 6.88 -7.08
CA ARG A 49 -9.66 6.67 -5.70
C ARG A 49 -10.34 5.31 -5.55
N VAL A 50 -10.13 4.61 -4.43
CA VAL A 50 -10.79 3.34 -4.13
C VAL A 50 -12.18 3.60 -3.57
N ASP A 51 -13.21 3.04 -4.21
CA ASP A 51 -14.60 3.26 -3.80
C ASP A 51 -14.93 2.65 -2.42
N GLY A 52 -15.65 3.42 -1.61
CA GLY A 52 -16.19 3.01 -0.31
C GLY A 52 -15.12 2.80 0.77
N LEU A 53 -13.95 3.40 0.62
CA LEU A 53 -12.88 3.33 1.62
C LEU A 53 -13.21 4.16 2.88
N GLU A 54 -13.96 5.25 2.70
CA GLU A 54 -14.43 6.13 3.77
C GLU A 54 -15.39 5.41 4.72
N ASP A 55 -16.19 4.49 4.19
CA ASP A 55 -17.18 3.71 4.93
C ASP A 55 -16.64 2.36 5.43
N ALA A 56 -15.43 1.97 5.01
CA ALA A 56 -14.79 0.71 5.37
C ALA A 56 -14.01 0.80 6.69
N ALA A 57 -14.69 1.16 7.77
CA ALA A 57 -14.09 1.21 9.11
C ALA A 57 -13.45 -0.14 9.50
N LEU A 58 -12.37 -0.09 10.26
CA LEU A 58 -11.78 -1.30 10.82
C LEU A 58 -12.74 -1.99 11.80
N PRO A 59 -12.63 -3.32 11.97
CA PRO A 59 -13.29 -4.06 13.06
C PRO A 59 -13.03 -3.42 14.43
N ALA A 60 -13.97 -3.60 15.36
CA ALA A 60 -13.94 -2.93 16.67
C ALA A 60 -12.66 -3.24 17.48
N GLU A 61 -12.14 -4.46 17.35
CA GLU A 61 -10.88 -4.89 17.95
C GLU A 61 -9.64 -4.13 17.43
N PHE A 62 -9.75 -3.47 16.27
CA PHE A 62 -8.68 -2.68 15.66
C PHE A 62 -9.00 -1.18 15.59
N ALA A 63 -10.01 -0.71 16.34
CA ALA A 63 -10.45 0.69 16.29
C ALA A 63 -9.33 1.71 16.58
N GLU A 64 -8.35 1.36 17.43
CA GLU A 64 -7.21 2.23 17.72
C GLU A 64 -6.27 2.45 16.52
N TRP A 65 -6.27 1.53 15.55
CA TRP A 65 -5.47 1.56 14.32
C TRP A 65 -6.16 2.29 13.17
N ASP A 66 -7.41 2.71 13.37
CA ASP A 66 -8.28 3.16 12.30
C ASP A 66 -7.79 4.47 11.66
N CYS A 67 -7.42 4.36 10.38
CA CYS A 67 -7.10 5.46 9.48
C CYS A 67 -7.30 4.97 8.03
N ARG A 68 -7.42 5.87 7.05
CA ARG A 68 -7.63 5.48 5.63
C ARG A 68 -6.64 4.43 5.13
N ASN A 69 -5.36 4.56 5.48
CA ASN A 69 -4.33 3.63 5.02
C ASN A 69 -4.53 2.22 5.58
N ASN A 70 -4.75 2.10 6.89
CA ASN A 70 -5.01 0.80 7.52
C ASN A 70 -6.36 0.20 7.10
N ARG A 71 -7.39 1.03 6.87
CA ARG A 71 -8.65 0.59 6.25
C ARG A 71 -8.43 0.00 4.86
N LEU A 72 -7.60 0.64 4.02
CA LEU A 72 -7.28 0.14 2.68
C LEU A 72 -6.45 -1.14 2.75
N ALA A 73 -5.51 -1.22 3.69
CA ALA A 73 -4.74 -2.42 3.96
C ALA A 73 -5.67 -3.59 4.35
N TRP A 74 -6.57 -3.37 5.31
CA TRP A 74 -7.55 -4.36 5.74
C TRP A 74 -8.48 -4.79 4.61
N LEU A 75 -9.00 -3.82 3.85
CA LEU A 75 -9.86 -4.08 2.71
C LEU A 75 -9.17 -4.95 1.66
N ALA A 76 -7.93 -4.64 1.30
CA ALA A 76 -7.15 -5.40 0.32
C ALA A 76 -6.76 -6.79 0.83
N LEU A 77 -6.36 -6.89 2.10
CA LEU A 77 -5.94 -8.14 2.72
C LEU A 77 -7.07 -9.19 2.77
N ASN A 78 -8.30 -8.74 2.96
CA ASN A 78 -9.51 -9.58 2.97
C ASN A 78 -10.08 -9.87 1.56
N GLN A 79 -9.31 -9.64 0.49
CA GLN A 79 -9.67 -10.11 -0.86
C GLN A 79 -8.80 -11.30 -1.27
N ASP A 80 -9.33 -12.08 -2.22
CA ASP A 80 -8.59 -13.10 -2.95
C ASP A 80 -7.92 -14.19 -2.07
N GLY A 81 -8.43 -14.42 -0.84
CA GLY A 81 -7.97 -15.49 0.06
C GLY A 81 -6.61 -15.24 0.72
N VAL A 82 -6.06 -14.03 0.63
CA VAL A 82 -4.71 -13.73 1.16
C VAL A 82 -4.67 -13.81 2.68
N PHE A 83 -5.69 -13.28 3.36
CA PHE A 83 -5.75 -13.32 4.83
C PHE A 83 -5.74 -14.75 5.35
N GLU A 84 -6.58 -15.61 4.79
CA GLU A 84 -6.72 -17.02 5.15
C GLU A 84 -5.41 -17.79 4.91
N GLN A 85 -4.75 -17.55 3.76
CA GLN A 85 -3.47 -18.19 3.47
C GLN A 85 -2.39 -17.82 4.49
N MET A 86 -2.37 -16.60 5.01
CA MET A 86 -1.44 -16.25 6.08
C MET A 86 -1.75 -16.95 7.40
N GLN A 87 -3.02 -17.19 7.71
CA GLN A 87 -3.39 -17.97 8.91
C GLN A 87 -2.87 -19.41 8.80
N VAL A 88 -3.02 -20.03 7.62
CA VAL A 88 -2.46 -21.35 7.32
C VAL A 88 -0.94 -21.36 7.50
N LEU A 89 -0.24 -20.39 6.93
CA LEU A 89 1.23 -20.31 7.04
C LEU A 89 1.71 -20.05 8.48
N ARG A 90 0.95 -19.25 9.24
CA ARG A 90 1.21 -19.02 10.66
C ARG A 90 1.10 -20.30 11.46
N GLU A 91 0.13 -21.16 11.16
CA GLU A 91 -0.03 -22.47 11.81
C GLU A 91 1.05 -23.46 11.37
N GLN A 92 1.41 -23.47 10.09
CA GLN A 92 2.40 -24.40 9.53
C GLN A 92 3.84 -24.09 9.96
N HIS A 93 4.24 -22.82 9.93
CA HIS A 93 5.62 -22.40 10.19
C HIS A 93 5.81 -21.76 11.57
N GLY A 94 4.72 -21.33 12.21
CA GLY A 94 4.75 -20.53 13.42
C GLY A 94 4.80 -19.02 13.13
N ALA A 95 4.20 -18.23 14.01
CA ALA A 95 4.05 -16.78 13.82
C ALA A 95 5.37 -16.01 13.63
N THR A 96 6.48 -16.50 14.16
CA THR A 96 7.80 -15.85 14.05
C THR A 96 8.54 -16.18 12.74
N ARG A 97 8.01 -17.12 11.95
CA ARG A 97 8.61 -17.62 10.71
C ARG A 97 7.95 -17.09 9.45
N VAL A 98 7.01 -16.15 9.58
CA VAL A 98 6.39 -15.43 8.48
C VAL A 98 6.69 -13.94 8.64
N ALA A 99 7.37 -13.36 7.65
CA ALA A 99 7.70 -11.92 7.64
C ALA A 99 6.54 -11.08 7.07
N ILE A 100 6.51 -9.80 7.45
CA ILE A 100 5.70 -8.76 6.81
C ILE A 100 6.66 -7.70 6.29
N ILE A 101 6.68 -7.48 4.98
CA ILE A 101 7.58 -6.53 4.33
C ILE A 101 6.74 -5.68 3.38
N VAL A 102 6.42 -4.46 3.78
CA VAL A 102 5.42 -3.64 3.10
C VAL A 102 5.97 -2.29 2.69
N GLY A 103 5.56 -1.83 1.52
CA GLY A 103 5.92 -0.54 0.97
C GLY A 103 4.84 0.50 1.23
N THR A 104 5.24 1.71 1.59
CA THR A 104 4.33 2.87 1.60
C THR A 104 5.14 4.16 1.45
N SER A 105 4.58 5.13 0.74
CA SER A 105 5.07 6.50 0.65
C SER A 105 4.23 7.46 1.49
N THR A 106 2.97 7.11 1.76
CA THR A 106 2.04 7.98 2.51
C THR A 106 1.89 7.54 3.95
N SER A 107 1.90 6.24 4.20
CA SER A 107 1.46 5.61 5.45
C SER A 107 0.16 6.29 5.92
N SER A 108 0.09 6.61 7.21
CA SER A 108 -1.01 7.29 7.89
C SER A 108 -0.97 8.83 7.83
N ILE A 109 -0.21 9.46 6.91
CA ILE A 109 -0.05 10.93 6.91
C ILE A 109 -1.39 11.68 6.87
N GLY A 110 -2.42 11.14 6.20
CA GLY A 110 -3.76 11.71 6.20
C GLY A 110 -4.41 11.81 7.60
N ALA A 111 -4.11 10.87 8.50
CA ALA A 111 -4.57 10.95 9.90
C ALA A 111 -3.80 12.02 10.69
N SER A 112 -2.51 12.21 10.39
CA SER A 112 -1.74 13.33 10.97
C SER A 112 -2.28 14.67 10.47
N GLU A 113 -2.60 14.79 9.17
CA GLU A 113 -3.23 15.99 8.59
C GLU A 113 -4.54 16.33 9.30
N GLU A 114 -5.43 15.35 9.47
CA GLU A 114 -6.69 15.51 10.20
C GLU A 114 -6.46 16.02 11.63
N ALA A 115 -5.47 15.45 12.33
CA ALA A 115 -5.13 15.88 13.68
C ALA A 115 -4.60 17.33 13.75
N TYR A 116 -3.82 17.75 12.75
CA TYR A 116 -3.35 19.13 12.62
C TYR A 116 -4.46 20.12 12.24
N GLN A 117 -5.47 19.68 11.49
CA GLN A 117 -6.61 20.54 11.12
C GLN A 117 -7.56 20.84 12.29
N HIS A 118 -7.58 19.97 13.31
CA HIS A 118 -8.51 20.03 14.43
C HIS A 118 -7.81 20.26 15.78
N LEU A 119 -6.66 20.93 15.80
CA LEU A 119 -5.90 21.15 17.05
C LEU A 119 -6.78 21.76 18.17
N ASP A 120 -6.60 21.22 19.38
CA ASP A 120 -7.09 21.80 20.62
C ASP A 120 -5.91 22.54 21.29
N GLY A 121 -5.77 23.82 20.95
CA GLY A 121 -4.58 24.61 21.26
C GLY A 121 -3.35 24.10 20.50
N ASP A 122 -2.31 23.68 21.23
CA ASP A 122 -1.07 23.14 20.65
C ASP A 122 -1.03 21.60 20.66
N GLN A 123 -2.18 20.95 20.85
CA GLN A 123 -2.27 19.50 20.98
C GLN A 123 -3.27 18.92 19.98
N PHE A 124 -3.01 17.70 19.52
CA PHE A 124 -4.02 16.93 18.79
C PHE A 124 -5.26 16.70 19.68
N PRO A 125 -6.48 16.58 19.13
CA PRO A 125 -7.63 16.09 19.88
C PRO A 125 -7.36 14.75 20.56
N ALA A 126 -7.99 14.50 21.72
CA ALA A 126 -7.70 13.29 22.52
C ALA A 126 -7.90 11.99 21.73
N GLU A 127 -8.94 11.93 20.91
CA GLU A 127 -9.29 10.84 20.01
C GLU A 127 -8.32 10.68 18.84
N LEU A 128 -7.57 11.74 18.48
CA LEU A 128 -6.55 11.72 17.44
C LEU A 128 -5.13 11.58 18.01
N ARG A 129 -4.91 11.58 19.32
CA ARG A 129 -3.60 11.34 19.94
C ARG A 129 -3.21 9.86 19.91
N ARG A 130 -2.92 9.34 18.71
CA ARG A 130 -2.63 7.91 18.47
C ARG A 130 -1.20 7.73 17.92
N PRO A 131 -0.15 7.66 18.77
CA PRO A 131 1.23 7.50 18.30
C PRO A 131 1.46 6.27 17.41
N ILE A 132 0.70 5.19 17.66
CA ILE A 132 0.71 3.96 16.84
C ILE A 132 0.21 4.18 15.41
N VAL A 133 -0.61 5.22 15.20
CA VAL A 133 -1.05 5.66 13.88
C VAL A 133 -0.03 6.65 13.32
N HIS A 134 0.43 7.65 14.08
CA HIS A 134 1.33 8.71 13.60
C HIS A 134 2.81 8.29 13.46
N THR A 135 3.05 7.20 12.73
CA THR A 135 4.39 6.69 12.41
C THR A 135 4.38 6.07 11.02
N PRO A 136 5.46 6.22 10.22
CA PRO A 136 5.57 5.54 8.93
C PRO A 136 5.36 4.02 9.04
N HIS A 137 5.71 3.41 10.18
CA HIS A 137 5.57 1.96 10.40
C HIS A 137 4.14 1.49 10.71
N SER A 138 3.16 2.40 10.84
CA SER A 138 1.80 2.06 11.29
C SER A 138 1.16 0.93 10.47
N LEU A 139 1.36 0.94 9.15
CA LEU A 139 0.90 -0.12 8.25
C LEU A 139 1.47 -1.50 8.62
N GLY A 140 2.79 -1.58 8.88
CA GLY A 140 3.45 -2.84 9.21
C GLY A 140 3.00 -3.38 10.57
N ASP A 141 2.92 -2.50 11.56
CA ASP A 141 2.44 -2.85 12.91
C ASP A 141 0.98 -3.29 12.89
N PHE A 142 0.11 -2.55 12.18
CA PHE A 142 -1.30 -2.92 12.02
C PHE A 142 -1.44 -4.30 11.39
N LEU A 143 -0.68 -4.60 10.33
CA LEU A 143 -0.71 -5.92 9.71
C LEU A 143 -0.22 -7.03 10.66
N GLN A 144 0.77 -6.78 11.52
CA GLN A 144 1.14 -7.75 12.55
C GLN A 144 -0.01 -8.00 13.54
N GLN A 145 -0.66 -6.94 14.03
CA GLN A 145 -1.80 -7.06 14.94
C GLN A 145 -2.97 -7.82 14.30
N ALA A 146 -3.33 -7.44 13.07
CA ALA A 146 -4.46 -8.01 12.35
C ALA A 146 -4.27 -9.50 12.03
N THR A 147 -3.03 -9.95 11.85
CA THR A 147 -2.71 -11.30 11.37
C THR A 147 -2.18 -12.22 12.46
N GLY A 148 -1.73 -11.66 13.58
CA GLY A 148 -1.03 -12.37 14.65
C GLY A 148 0.38 -12.85 14.25
N LEU A 149 0.92 -12.37 13.14
CA LEU A 149 2.30 -12.64 12.73
C LEU A 149 3.29 -11.87 13.61
N ARG A 150 4.41 -12.51 13.93
CA ARG A 150 5.46 -12.00 14.84
C ARG A 150 6.87 -12.15 14.27
N GLY A 151 6.99 -12.49 12.99
CA GLY A 151 8.27 -12.50 12.29
C GLY A 151 8.77 -11.07 12.02
N PRO A 152 9.89 -10.91 11.31
CA PRO A 152 10.38 -9.60 10.91
C PRO A 152 9.29 -8.76 10.22
N SER A 153 9.09 -7.54 10.72
CA SER A 153 8.19 -6.54 10.14
C SER A 153 9.01 -5.36 9.65
N VAL A 154 8.91 -5.04 8.36
CA VAL A 154 9.68 -3.96 7.74
C VAL A 154 8.75 -3.10 6.90
N THR A 155 8.81 -1.79 7.16
CA THR A 155 8.22 -0.79 6.27
C THR A 155 9.30 -0.19 5.38
N VAL A 156 9.14 -0.36 4.07
CA VAL A 156 10.00 0.24 3.05
C VAL A 156 9.36 1.53 2.56
N ALA A 157 10.09 2.64 2.67
CA ALA A 157 9.68 3.94 2.18
C ALA A 157 10.75 4.52 1.24
N THR A 158 10.70 4.11 -0.02
CA THR A 158 11.58 4.57 -1.10
C THR A 158 10.77 5.18 -2.25
N ALA A 159 9.76 5.98 -1.87
CA ALA A 159 8.80 6.62 -2.78
C ALA A 159 8.13 5.60 -3.72
N CYS A 160 8.03 5.90 -5.02
CA CYS A 160 7.34 5.07 -6.01
C CYS A 160 7.88 3.63 -6.14
N SER A 161 9.10 3.36 -5.67
CA SER A 161 9.72 2.02 -5.73
C SER A 161 9.44 1.14 -4.50
N SER A 162 8.78 1.68 -3.46
CA SER A 162 8.64 1.04 -2.15
C SER A 162 8.12 -0.40 -2.21
N SER A 163 6.98 -0.59 -2.88
CA SER A 163 6.30 -1.90 -2.98
C SER A 163 6.92 -2.84 -4.02
N ALA A 164 7.94 -2.41 -4.77
CA ALA A 164 8.76 -3.29 -5.59
C ALA A 164 9.95 -3.86 -4.78
N LYS A 165 10.59 -3.03 -3.95
CA LYS A 165 11.77 -3.43 -3.16
C LYS A 165 11.48 -4.50 -2.11
N VAL A 166 10.25 -4.54 -1.61
CA VAL A 166 9.80 -5.52 -0.60
C VAL A 166 10.01 -6.97 -1.07
N PHE A 167 9.88 -7.24 -2.37
CA PHE A 167 10.10 -8.57 -2.95
C PHE A 167 11.57 -9.00 -2.85
N ALA A 168 12.51 -8.07 -3.13
CA ALA A 168 13.93 -8.33 -3.01
C ALA A 168 14.33 -8.61 -1.55
N GLN A 169 13.82 -7.81 -0.61
CA GLN A 169 14.06 -8.01 0.82
C GLN A 169 13.52 -9.35 1.32
N ALA A 170 12.27 -9.69 0.97
CA ALA A 170 11.65 -10.97 1.31
C ALA A 170 12.42 -12.16 0.76
N ALA A 171 12.83 -12.07 -0.53
CA ALA A 171 13.59 -13.14 -1.16
C ALA A 171 14.93 -13.38 -0.45
N ARG A 172 15.64 -12.31 -0.06
CA ARG A 172 16.87 -12.42 0.73
C ARG A 172 16.63 -13.06 2.09
N MET A 173 15.56 -12.67 2.80
CA MET A 173 15.25 -13.24 4.13
C MET A 173 14.88 -14.72 4.05
N ILE A 174 14.07 -15.11 3.08
CA ILE A 174 13.71 -16.51 2.84
C ILE A 174 14.96 -17.30 2.45
N HIS A 175 15.77 -16.83 1.49
CA HIS A 175 17.00 -17.54 1.11
C HIS A 175 18.03 -17.65 2.23
N ALA A 176 18.10 -16.66 3.13
CA ALA A 176 18.94 -16.71 4.33
C ALA A 176 18.39 -17.64 5.43
N GLY A 177 17.18 -18.20 5.26
CA GLY A 177 16.54 -19.08 6.24
C GLY A 177 15.98 -18.34 7.47
N LEU A 178 15.90 -17.00 7.44
CA LEU A 178 15.36 -16.20 8.54
C LEU A 178 13.85 -16.38 8.71
N VAL A 179 13.14 -16.63 7.61
CA VAL A 179 11.71 -16.91 7.56
C VAL A 179 11.43 -17.97 6.49
N ASP A 180 10.27 -18.60 6.56
CA ASP A 180 9.82 -19.62 5.61
C ASP A 180 8.84 -19.05 4.57
N ALA A 181 8.09 -18.01 4.96
CA ALA A 181 7.20 -17.27 4.08
C ALA A 181 7.26 -15.76 4.37
N ALA A 182 6.76 -14.95 3.44
CA ALA A 182 6.63 -13.50 3.63
C ALA A 182 5.38 -12.94 2.97
N LEU A 183 4.63 -12.12 3.71
CA LEU A 183 3.68 -11.17 3.13
C LEU A 183 4.47 -9.98 2.59
N VAL A 184 4.36 -9.74 1.28
CA VAL A 184 4.94 -8.59 0.61
C VAL A 184 3.86 -7.75 -0.05
N GLY A 185 4.07 -6.45 -0.18
CA GLY A 185 3.11 -5.59 -0.85
C GLY A 185 3.29 -4.12 -0.55
N GLY A 186 2.21 -3.37 -0.63
CA GLY A 186 2.19 -1.99 -0.21
C GLY A 186 0.82 -1.35 -0.26
N VAL A 187 0.67 -0.25 0.46
CA VAL A 187 -0.56 0.52 0.56
C VAL A 187 -0.23 2.00 0.57
N ASP A 188 -0.79 2.74 -0.37
CA ASP A 188 -0.75 4.20 -0.39
C ASP A 188 -2.17 4.75 -0.56
N THR A 189 -2.46 5.82 0.16
CA THR A 189 -3.78 6.48 0.19
C THR A 189 -3.70 7.93 -0.23
N LEU A 190 -4.76 8.43 -0.86
CA LEU A 190 -4.88 9.86 -1.16
C LEU A 190 -5.03 10.65 0.15
N CYS A 191 -4.38 11.82 0.18
CA CYS A 191 -4.41 12.80 1.26
C CYS A 191 -4.01 14.18 0.73
N GLY A 192 -4.24 15.22 1.52
CA GLY A 192 -4.00 16.60 1.11
C GLY A 192 -2.53 16.87 0.82
N SER A 193 -1.62 16.46 1.70
CA SER A 193 -0.18 16.74 1.53
C SER A 193 0.38 16.10 0.27
N VAL A 194 -0.12 14.93 -0.12
CA VAL A 194 0.31 14.25 -1.35
C VAL A 194 -0.26 14.98 -2.57
N LEU A 195 -1.57 15.27 -2.59
CA LEU A 195 -2.20 15.95 -3.73
C LEU A 195 -1.61 17.35 -3.96
N TYR A 196 -1.60 18.20 -2.93
CA TYR A 196 -1.07 19.56 -3.02
C TYR A 196 0.46 19.58 -3.18
N GLY A 197 1.17 18.65 -2.54
CA GLY A 197 2.63 18.53 -2.67
C GLY A 197 3.06 18.26 -4.11
N PHE A 198 2.51 17.23 -4.76
CA PHE A 198 2.80 16.96 -6.18
C PHE A 198 2.34 18.09 -7.11
N ASN A 199 1.21 18.75 -6.81
CA ASN A 199 0.75 19.89 -7.58
C ASN A 199 1.70 21.09 -7.48
N SER A 200 2.24 21.37 -6.29
CA SER A 200 3.22 22.46 -6.08
C SER A 200 4.51 22.28 -6.88
N LEU A 201 4.84 21.03 -7.23
CA LEU A 201 5.98 20.68 -8.07
C LEU A 201 5.67 20.74 -9.57
N GLY A 202 4.44 21.10 -9.95
CA GLY A 202 3.98 21.12 -11.35
C GLY A 202 3.87 19.73 -11.98
N LEU A 203 3.71 18.68 -11.17
CA LEU A 203 3.72 17.29 -11.65
C LEU A 203 2.33 16.75 -11.98
N VAL A 204 1.26 17.37 -11.49
CA VAL A 204 -0.11 16.86 -11.58
C VAL A 204 -0.80 17.36 -12.84
N SER A 205 -1.35 16.45 -13.65
CA SER A 205 -2.12 16.81 -14.84
C SER A 205 -3.54 17.25 -14.47
N THR A 206 -4.11 18.18 -15.22
CA THR A 206 -5.54 18.54 -15.14
C THR A 206 -6.45 17.52 -15.85
N ARG A 207 -5.86 16.62 -16.66
CA ARG A 207 -6.54 15.58 -17.44
C ARG A 207 -6.09 14.20 -16.94
N PRO A 208 -6.76 13.09 -17.36
CA PRO A 208 -6.21 11.77 -17.12
C PRO A 208 -4.80 11.64 -17.69
N CYS A 209 -3.89 11.07 -16.90
CA CYS A 209 -2.51 10.87 -17.34
C CYS A 209 -2.44 10.02 -18.61
N ARG A 210 -1.45 10.31 -19.44
CA ARG A 210 -1.28 9.70 -20.75
C ARG A 210 0.19 9.31 -20.97
N PRO A 211 0.64 8.22 -20.33
CA PRO A 211 2.03 7.79 -20.41
C PRO A 211 2.48 7.66 -21.87
N PHE A 212 3.68 8.18 -22.17
CA PHE A 212 4.31 8.19 -23.49
C PHE A 212 3.59 9.00 -24.59
N ASP A 213 2.44 9.61 -24.31
CA ASP A 213 1.77 10.49 -25.27
C ASP A 213 2.57 11.80 -25.48
N ALA A 214 2.53 12.34 -26.70
CA ALA A 214 3.22 13.58 -27.06
C ALA A 214 2.67 14.80 -26.31
N ALA A 215 1.39 14.78 -25.94
CA ALA A 215 0.71 15.85 -25.22
C ALA A 215 0.54 15.55 -23.72
N ARG A 216 1.36 14.65 -23.15
CA ARG A 216 1.40 14.40 -21.70
C ARG A 216 1.89 15.64 -20.96
N ASP A 217 1.25 15.95 -19.84
CA ASP A 217 1.46 17.18 -19.07
C ASP A 217 1.51 16.92 -17.55
N GLY A 218 1.61 15.67 -17.13
CA GLY A 218 1.73 15.30 -15.72
C GLY A 218 1.17 13.92 -15.40
N LEU A 219 1.09 13.62 -14.11
CA LEU A 219 0.56 12.38 -13.55
C LEU A 219 -0.87 12.56 -13.00
N SER A 220 -1.55 11.44 -12.81
CA SER A 220 -2.79 11.33 -12.05
C SER A 220 -2.47 10.49 -10.81
N LEU A 221 -2.64 11.06 -9.62
CA LEU A 221 -2.37 10.35 -8.37
C LEU A 221 -3.47 9.33 -8.10
N GLY A 222 -3.13 8.23 -7.44
CA GLY A 222 -4.11 7.24 -7.03
C GLY A 222 -3.75 6.59 -5.71
N GLU A 223 -4.71 5.86 -5.17
CA GLU A 223 -4.58 5.01 -4.00
C GLU A 223 -4.83 3.55 -4.37
N ALA A 224 -4.10 2.67 -3.71
CA ALA A 224 -4.21 1.23 -3.89
C ALA A 224 -3.60 0.49 -2.70
N GLY A 225 -4.10 -0.71 -2.44
CA GLY A 225 -3.50 -1.69 -1.56
C GLY A 225 -3.33 -3.00 -2.31
N GLY A 226 -2.15 -3.61 -2.22
CA GLY A 226 -1.90 -4.90 -2.87
C GLY A 226 -0.90 -5.72 -2.08
N PHE A 227 -1.15 -7.03 -2.01
CA PHE A 227 -0.30 -7.97 -1.28
C PHE A 227 -0.06 -9.24 -2.10
N ALA A 228 1.04 -9.90 -1.80
CA ALA A 228 1.41 -11.20 -2.31
C ALA A 228 2.13 -11.99 -1.20
N ILE A 229 2.00 -13.31 -1.24
CA ILE A 229 2.71 -14.21 -0.33
C ILE A 229 3.84 -14.89 -1.10
N LEU A 230 5.04 -14.84 -0.55
CA LEU A 230 6.23 -15.49 -1.09
C LEU A 230 6.61 -16.69 -0.25
N GLU A 231 6.81 -17.83 -0.92
CA GLU A 231 7.23 -19.11 -0.33
C GLU A 231 8.31 -19.76 -1.20
N ARG A 232 9.02 -20.76 -0.68
CA ARG A 232 9.99 -21.53 -1.51
C ARG A 232 9.31 -22.33 -2.59
N ASP A 233 8.21 -22.98 -2.23
CA ASP A 233 7.46 -23.90 -3.06
C ASP A 233 5.99 -23.48 -3.12
N GLY A 234 5.22 -24.14 -3.99
CA GLY A 234 3.79 -23.88 -4.17
C GLY A 234 3.41 -23.53 -5.61
N ASP A 235 2.12 -23.47 -5.84
CA ASP A 235 1.55 -23.19 -7.16
C ASP A 235 1.41 -21.68 -7.38
N GLY A 236 1.86 -21.21 -8.55
CA GLY A 236 1.74 -19.80 -8.93
C GLY A 236 2.95 -19.27 -9.69
N PRO A 237 2.90 -17.99 -10.10
CA PRO A 237 4.03 -17.31 -10.72
C PRO A 237 5.27 -17.36 -9.83
N ARG A 238 6.45 -17.32 -10.43
CA ARG A 238 7.73 -17.38 -9.71
C ARG A 238 8.43 -16.02 -9.77
N LEU A 239 9.00 -15.58 -8.66
CA LEU A 239 9.95 -14.46 -8.62
C LEU A 239 11.31 -14.96 -9.12
N LEU A 240 11.57 -14.77 -10.42
CA LEU A 240 12.79 -15.26 -11.07
C LEU A 240 14.03 -14.41 -10.74
N GLY A 241 13.84 -13.12 -10.45
CA GLY A 241 14.92 -12.20 -10.13
C GLY A 241 14.40 -10.82 -9.74
N TYR A 242 15.30 -10.01 -9.19
CA TYR A 242 15.06 -8.62 -8.83
C TYR A 242 16.35 -7.81 -9.06
N GLY A 243 16.21 -6.53 -9.34
CA GLY A 243 17.32 -5.58 -9.49
C GLY A 243 17.03 -4.31 -8.71
N GLU A 244 18.04 -3.77 -8.05
CA GLU A 244 17.94 -2.53 -7.29
C GLU A 244 19.16 -1.65 -7.61
N SER A 245 18.91 -0.41 -7.97
CA SER A 245 19.92 0.62 -8.22
C SER A 245 19.46 1.96 -7.65
N SER A 246 20.35 2.94 -7.66
CA SER A 246 20.03 4.34 -7.38
C SER A 246 20.70 5.19 -8.45
N ASP A 247 19.95 6.12 -9.02
CA ASP A 247 20.45 6.97 -10.11
C ASP A 247 21.57 7.90 -9.64
N ALA A 248 21.58 8.25 -8.34
CA ALA A 248 22.52 9.19 -7.74
C ALA A 248 22.67 10.51 -8.54
N HIS A 249 21.58 10.94 -9.19
CA HIS A 249 21.60 12.05 -10.14
C HIS A 249 20.80 13.26 -9.64
N HIS A 250 19.49 13.10 -9.42
CA HIS A 250 18.61 14.17 -9.00
C HIS A 250 17.45 13.62 -8.17
N MET A 251 16.95 14.41 -7.22
CA MET A 251 15.92 13.96 -6.26
C MET A 251 14.52 13.85 -6.89
N SER A 252 14.22 14.67 -7.90
CA SER A 252 12.89 14.81 -8.50
C SER A 252 12.89 15.01 -10.01
N SER A 253 14.01 14.70 -10.69
CA SER A 253 14.06 14.85 -12.15
C SER A 253 13.19 13.74 -12.74
N PRO A 254 12.28 14.06 -13.67
CA PRO A 254 11.60 13.03 -14.44
C PRO A 254 12.58 12.23 -15.29
#